data_AF-A0A2M8DAG5-F1
#
_entry.id   AF-A0A2M8DAG5-F1
#
_cell.length_a   1.000
_cell.length_b   1.000
_cell.length_c   1.000
_cell.angle_alpha   90.00
_cell.angle_beta   90.00
_cell.angle_gamma   90.00
#
_symmetry.space_group_name_H-M   'P 1'
#
loop_
_entity.id
_entity.type
_entity.pdbx_description
1 polymer ?
#
loop_
_entity_poly.entity_id
_entity_poly.type
_entity_poly.pdbx_seq_one_letter_code
_entity_poly.pdbx_strand_id
1 'polypeptide(L)'
;MYRSGIATFTLDYGKCPPWLFERMVKLGREMTRVLIEEYGPDEFIKRIADPVWFQSLGTVLAFDWNASGLTTILTAALKEAIRGQEKDLGVFIAGGKGKTSRRTPDEIINWGEKLNLPAPKTQSLVYGSKMAAKVDSALIQDGFQIYHHSFFFSRGGAWTVVQQGMNPPHKIYVGGEYRMTEGTARRYHWHSENIKDFVCEPHSGIASQTKVKSPLNLTAEKSEKTREVSTELVKAGYHSLMKDIEILRKHSSELHKTLALKISSPAGDENLVKLLKLENIEFQHHPVEAEDFSKSRYLEKILWQVCDQQPENYEKLLAIKGVGPKTMRALALTAEVIYGARPSYEDPARYSFAHGGKDAT
;
A
#
# COMPACT_ATOMS: atom_id res chain seq x y z
N MET A 1 -30.12 10.17 6.65
CA MET A 1 -29.29 10.60 5.50
C MET A 1 -29.59 9.65 4.35
N TYR A 2 -30.43 10.07 3.40
CA TYR A 2 -30.76 9.24 2.23
C TYR A 2 -29.50 9.12 1.36
N ARG A 3 -29.05 7.89 1.07
CA ARG A 3 -27.91 7.64 0.20
C ARG A 3 -28.34 7.88 -1.26
N SER A 4 -28.12 9.08 -1.76
CA SER A 4 -28.33 9.46 -3.16
C SER A 4 -27.10 9.05 -3.99
N GLY A 5 -27.14 7.84 -4.56
CA GLY A 5 -26.15 7.35 -5.53
C GLY A 5 -24.82 6.89 -4.91
N ILE A 6 -24.35 5.70 -5.31
CA ILE A 6 -23.00 5.23 -5.00
C ILE A 6 -22.16 5.43 -6.26
N ALA A 7 -21.11 6.22 -6.10
CA ALA A 7 -20.11 6.47 -7.11
C ALA A 7 -19.00 5.41 -7.00
N THR A 8 -19.01 4.40 -7.87
CA THR A 8 -18.07 3.24 -7.82
C THR A 8 -16.99 3.36 -8.89
N PHE A 9 -15.70 3.44 -8.52
CA PHE A 9 -14.64 2.94 -9.39
C PHE A 9 -14.59 1.43 -9.35
N THR A 10 -15.00 0.81 -10.45
CA THR A 10 -14.86 -0.62 -10.67
C THR A 10 -13.49 -0.95 -11.23
N LEU A 11 -13.01 -2.18 -10.98
CA LEU A 11 -11.90 -2.72 -11.77
C LEU A 11 -12.37 -2.92 -13.22
N ASP A 12 -11.84 -2.11 -14.12
CA ASP A 12 -12.20 -2.15 -15.54
C ASP A 12 -11.12 -2.86 -16.33
N TYR A 13 -11.55 -3.80 -17.17
CA TYR A 13 -10.67 -4.63 -17.99
C TYR A 13 -10.59 -4.15 -19.45
N GLY A 14 -11.31 -3.08 -19.79
CA GLY A 14 -11.30 -2.46 -21.11
C GLY A 14 -9.95 -1.86 -21.49
N LYS A 15 -9.67 -1.79 -22.80
CA LYS A 15 -8.51 -1.06 -23.35
C LYS A 15 -8.98 0.27 -23.91
N CYS A 16 -8.23 1.34 -23.61
CA CYS A 16 -8.47 2.63 -24.26
C CYS A 16 -8.28 2.49 -25.78
N PRO A 17 -9.26 2.87 -26.61
CA PRO A 17 -9.12 2.85 -28.06
C PRO A 17 -7.94 3.73 -28.53
N PRO A 18 -7.14 3.30 -29.51
CA PRO A 18 -5.97 4.06 -29.97
C PRO A 18 -6.30 5.50 -30.40
N TRP A 19 -7.39 5.71 -31.12
CA TRP A 19 -7.83 7.04 -31.57
C TRP A 19 -8.15 7.98 -30.42
N LEU A 20 -8.68 7.46 -29.31
CA LEU A 20 -9.00 8.24 -28.11
C LEU A 20 -7.72 8.57 -27.36
N PHE A 21 -6.83 7.59 -27.20
CA PHE A 21 -5.52 7.77 -26.60
C PHE A 21 -4.68 8.83 -27.34
N GLU A 22 -4.68 8.85 -28.66
CA GLU A 22 -4.00 9.88 -29.45
C GLU A 22 -4.54 11.29 -29.15
N ARG A 23 -5.85 11.45 -29.00
CA ARG A 23 -6.47 12.72 -28.62
C ARG A 23 -6.11 13.13 -27.19
N MET A 24 -6.09 12.18 -26.27
CA MET A 24 -5.65 12.37 -24.88
C MET A 24 -4.20 12.86 -24.81
N VAL A 25 -3.31 12.28 -25.61
CA VAL A 25 -1.91 12.68 -25.68
C VAL A 25 -1.78 14.12 -26.21
N LYS A 26 -2.52 14.47 -27.27
CA LYS A 26 -2.51 15.83 -27.83
C LYS A 26 -3.00 16.88 -26.82
N LEU A 27 -4.16 16.65 -26.20
CA LEU A 27 -4.69 17.57 -25.19
C LEU A 27 -3.81 17.60 -23.92
N GLY A 28 -3.35 16.44 -23.46
CA GLY A 28 -2.44 16.33 -22.32
C GLY A 28 -1.14 17.08 -22.51
N ARG A 29 -0.62 17.14 -23.75
CA ARG A 29 0.57 17.92 -24.10
C ARG A 29 0.33 19.42 -23.90
N GLU A 30 -0.74 19.97 -24.47
CA GLU A 30 -1.04 21.39 -24.34
C GLU A 30 -1.34 21.77 -22.88
N MET A 31 -2.11 20.94 -22.17
CA MET A 31 -2.38 21.14 -20.74
C MET A 31 -1.09 21.15 -19.91
N THR A 32 -0.19 20.19 -20.15
CA THR A 32 1.09 20.11 -19.43
C THR A 32 1.97 21.31 -19.73
N ARG A 33 2.05 21.71 -21.01
CA ARG A 33 2.81 22.87 -21.46
C ARG A 33 2.34 24.16 -20.77
N VAL A 34 1.05 24.46 -20.83
CA VAL A 34 0.47 25.67 -20.20
C VAL A 34 0.73 25.67 -18.69
N LEU A 35 0.51 24.54 -18.01
CA LEU A 35 0.74 24.47 -16.56
C LEU A 35 2.20 24.70 -16.17
N ILE A 36 3.14 24.19 -16.97
CA ILE A 36 4.57 24.35 -16.71
C ILE A 36 5.04 25.77 -17.09
N GLU A 37 4.53 26.35 -18.18
CA GLU A 37 4.87 27.72 -18.59
C GLU A 37 4.37 28.75 -17.57
N GLU A 38 3.15 28.58 -17.03
CA GLU A 38 2.55 29.50 -16.06
C GLU A 38 3.09 29.33 -14.63
N TYR A 39 3.31 28.08 -14.18
CA TYR A 39 3.58 27.80 -12.77
C TYR A 39 4.90 27.07 -12.51
N GLY A 40 5.59 26.61 -13.56
CA GLY A 40 6.82 25.84 -13.46
C GLY A 40 6.63 24.33 -13.27
N PRO A 41 7.72 23.56 -13.42
CA PRO A 41 7.69 22.11 -13.39
C PRO A 41 7.37 21.54 -12.00
N ASP A 42 7.88 22.15 -10.94
CA ASP A 42 7.71 21.65 -9.56
C ASP A 42 6.23 21.73 -9.11
N GLU A 43 5.54 22.81 -9.49
CA GLU A 43 4.11 22.98 -9.21
C GLU A 43 3.26 21.97 -10.01
N PHE A 44 3.63 21.65 -11.26
CA PHE A 44 2.99 20.56 -12.00
C PHE A 44 3.15 19.22 -11.27
N ILE A 45 4.35 18.89 -10.80
CA ILE A 45 4.64 17.67 -10.02
C ILE A 45 3.80 17.62 -8.74
N LYS A 46 3.70 18.74 -8.02
CA LYS A 46 2.89 18.87 -6.81
C LYS A 46 1.40 18.63 -7.06
N ARG A 47 0.85 19.21 -8.13
CA ARG A 47 -0.57 19.03 -8.51
C ARG A 47 -0.92 17.58 -8.85
N ILE A 48 -0.01 16.85 -9.50
CA ILE A 48 -0.17 15.41 -9.78
C ILE A 48 -0.29 14.59 -8.48
N ALA A 49 0.28 15.07 -7.36
CA ALA A 49 0.19 14.39 -6.07
C ALA A 49 -1.16 14.59 -5.39
N ASP A 50 -1.95 15.59 -5.78
CA ASP A 50 -3.28 15.78 -5.22
C ASP A 50 -4.26 14.79 -5.88
N PRO A 51 -4.92 13.90 -5.10
CA PRO A 51 -5.80 12.89 -5.66
C PRO A 51 -7.02 13.44 -6.40
N VAL A 52 -7.53 14.61 -6.00
CA VAL A 52 -8.69 15.26 -6.60
C VAL A 52 -8.28 15.97 -7.89
N TRP A 53 -7.18 16.72 -7.87
CA TRP A 53 -6.65 17.38 -9.06
C TRP A 53 -6.25 16.37 -10.13
N PHE A 54 -5.57 15.29 -9.75
CA PHE A 54 -5.20 14.21 -10.68
C PHE A 54 -6.44 13.57 -11.33
N GLN A 55 -7.50 13.37 -10.54
CA GLN A 55 -8.77 12.84 -11.03
C GLN A 55 -9.45 13.80 -12.02
N SER A 56 -9.49 15.09 -11.69
CA SER A 56 -10.04 16.13 -12.54
C SER A 56 -9.29 16.23 -13.86
N LEU A 57 -7.95 16.16 -13.84
CA LEU A 57 -7.14 16.13 -15.06
C LEU A 57 -7.48 14.93 -15.95
N GLY A 58 -7.64 13.74 -15.35
CA GLY A 58 -8.08 12.55 -16.09
C GLY A 58 -9.43 12.77 -16.79
N THR A 59 -10.37 13.39 -16.08
CA THR A 59 -11.71 13.69 -16.61
C THR A 59 -11.65 14.72 -17.75
N VAL A 60 -10.81 15.76 -17.62
CA VAL A 60 -10.56 16.75 -18.69
C VAL A 60 -9.99 16.07 -19.93
N LEU A 61 -9.13 15.06 -19.77
CA LEU A 61 -8.62 14.25 -20.88
C LEU A 61 -9.63 13.19 -21.35
N ALA A 62 -10.94 13.38 -21.13
CA ALA A 62 -12.00 12.50 -21.60
C ALA A 62 -11.96 11.06 -21.07
N PHE A 63 -11.42 10.85 -19.86
CA PHE A 63 -11.68 9.63 -19.10
C PHE A 63 -12.94 9.74 -18.27
N ASP A 64 -13.63 8.62 -18.11
CA ASP A 64 -14.70 8.51 -17.14
C ASP A 64 -14.13 8.61 -15.72
N TRP A 65 -14.76 9.47 -14.91
CA TRP A 65 -14.34 9.77 -13.54
C TRP A 65 -14.40 8.54 -12.61
N ASN A 66 -15.15 7.51 -12.98
CA ASN A 66 -15.35 6.29 -12.19
C ASN A 66 -14.61 5.09 -12.76
N ALA A 67 -13.58 5.28 -13.59
CA ALA A 67 -12.82 4.17 -14.15
C ALA A 67 -11.50 3.93 -13.42
N SER A 68 -11.23 2.71 -12.95
CA SER A 68 -9.90 2.35 -12.41
C SER A 68 -8.80 2.43 -13.47
N GLY A 69 -9.20 2.33 -14.74
CA GLY A 69 -8.32 2.54 -15.89
C GLY A 69 -7.72 3.95 -15.97
N LEU A 70 -8.40 4.97 -15.43
CA LEU A 70 -8.01 6.38 -15.52
C LEU A 70 -6.57 6.60 -15.09
N THR A 71 -6.15 6.07 -13.94
CA THR A 71 -4.79 6.26 -13.43
C THR A 71 -3.74 5.71 -14.38
N THR A 72 -3.98 4.51 -14.91
CA THR A 72 -3.01 3.84 -15.78
C THR A 72 -2.92 4.47 -17.15
N ILE A 73 -4.01 5.00 -17.69
CA ILE A 73 -3.99 5.62 -19.01
C ILE A 73 -3.59 7.09 -18.92
N LEU A 74 -4.03 7.84 -17.90
CA LEU A 74 -3.61 9.23 -17.69
C LEU A 74 -2.09 9.32 -17.56
N THR A 75 -1.47 8.49 -16.72
CA THR A 75 0.00 8.46 -16.56
C THR A 75 0.70 8.08 -17.87
N ALA A 76 0.16 7.13 -18.64
CA ALA A 76 0.69 6.75 -19.93
C ALA A 76 0.55 7.88 -20.98
N ALA A 77 -0.60 8.56 -21.01
CA ALA A 77 -0.89 9.66 -21.91
C ALA A 77 0.02 10.87 -21.60
N LEU A 78 0.21 11.20 -20.31
CA LEU A 78 1.13 12.26 -19.90
C LEU A 78 2.59 11.93 -20.23
N LYS A 79 3.02 10.68 -19.99
CA LYS A 79 4.37 10.21 -20.34
C LYS A 79 4.63 10.28 -21.85
N GLU A 80 3.63 9.96 -22.67
CA GLU A 80 3.71 10.09 -24.12
C GLU A 80 3.62 11.55 -24.59
N ALA A 81 2.81 12.37 -23.89
CA ALA A 81 2.60 13.78 -24.23
C ALA A 81 3.89 14.60 -24.14
N ILE A 82 4.71 14.36 -23.11
CA ILE A 82 5.98 15.06 -22.91
C ILE A 82 7.16 14.45 -23.69
N ARG A 83 6.95 13.34 -24.42
CA ARG A 83 8.05 12.63 -25.09
C ARG A 83 8.75 13.55 -26.09
N GLY A 84 10.07 13.65 -25.94
CA GLY A 84 10.93 14.51 -26.76
C GLY A 84 11.01 15.96 -26.29
N GLN A 85 10.22 16.35 -25.28
CA GLN A 85 10.18 17.70 -24.70
C GLN A 85 10.55 17.70 -23.21
N GLU A 86 10.95 16.55 -22.65
CA GLU A 86 11.17 16.38 -21.20
C GLU A 86 12.24 17.34 -20.66
N LYS A 87 13.30 17.56 -21.43
CA LYS A 87 14.40 18.46 -21.04
C LYS A 87 13.98 19.93 -21.01
N ASP A 88 13.15 20.33 -21.97
CA ASP A 88 12.67 21.71 -22.10
C ASP A 88 11.61 22.03 -21.04
N LEU A 89 10.69 21.07 -20.82
CA LEU A 89 9.67 21.16 -19.78
C LEU A 89 10.24 20.98 -18.37
N GLY A 90 11.42 20.36 -18.24
CA GLY A 90 12.03 20.07 -16.95
C GLY A 90 11.27 19.03 -16.11
N VAL A 91 10.44 18.20 -16.75
CA VAL A 91 9.60 17.17 -16.13
C VAL A 91 9.90 15.82 -16.76
N PHE A 92 10.01 14.80 -15.92
CA PHE A 92 10.33 13.44 -16.30
C PHE A 92 9.36 12.46 -15.65
N ILE A 93 8.91 11.47 -16.41
CA ILE A 93 7.96 10.46 -15.94
C ILE A 93 8.57 9.08 -16.18
N ALA A 94 8.71 8.31 -15.10
CA ALA A 94 9.26 6.96 -15.09
C ALA A 94 8.21 5.94 -14.63
N GLY A 95 8.33 4.70 -15.09
CA GLY A 95 7.43 3.61 -14.70
C GLY A 95 6.18 3.49 -15.57
N GLY A 96 5.16 2.81 -15.03
CA GLY A 96 3.92 2.49 -15.71
C GLY A 96 3.21 1.26 -15.14
N LYS A 97 2.44 0.56 -15.98
CA LYS A 97 1.67 -0.64 -15.59
C LYS A 97 2.49 -1.92 -15.70
N GLY A 98 2.25 -2.88 -14.79
CA GLY A 98 2.73 -4.26 -14.90
C GLY A 98 4.25 -4.37 -14.85
N LYS A 99 4.89 -4.98 -15.86
CA LYS A 99 6.35 -5.14 -15.89
C LYS A 99 7.09 -3.80 -15.93
N THR A 100 6.48 -2.76 -16.51
CA THR A 100 7.08 -1.42 -16.61
C THR A 100 7.26 -0.77 -15.23
N SER A 101 6.37 -1.02 -14.27
CA SER A 101 6.51 -0.48 -12.90
C SER A 101 7.80 -0.93 -12.21
N ARG A 102 8.30 -2.11 -12.57
CA ARG A 102 9.53 -2.69 -11.98
C ARG A 102 10.80 -2.07 -12.55
N ARG A 103 10.72 -1.42 -13.72
CA ARG A 103 11.84 -0.74 -14.40
C ARG A 103 11.96 0.73 -14.01
N THR A 104 11.08 1.26 -13.16
CA THR A 104 11.13 2.66 -12.71
C THR A 104 12.51 3.07 -12.17
N PRO A 105 13.19 2.27 -11.32
CA PRO A 105 14.54 2.61 -10.87
C PRO A 105 15.54 2.78 -12.03
N ASP A 106 15.50 1.88 -13.02
CA ASP A 106 16.39 1.92 -14.18
C ASP A 106 16.10 3.14 -15.07
N GLU A 107 14.82 3.46 -15.26
CA GLU A 107 14.39 4.67 -15.98
C GLU A 107 14.86 5.96 -15.29
N ILE A 108 14.81 6.01 -13.94
CA ILE A 108 15.32 7.15 -13.16
C ILE A 108 16.84 7.27 -13.32
N ILE A 109 17.57 6.16 -13.25
CA ILE A 109 19.04 6.15 -13.44
C ILE A 109 19.40 6.65 -14.83
N ASN A 110 18.75 6.13 -15.87
CA ASN A 110 18.97 6.54 -17.26
C ASN A 110 18.71 8.05 -17.46
N TRP A 111 17.70 8.62 -16.80
CA TRP A 111 17.47 10.05 -16.83
C TRP A 111 18.53 10.82 -16.04
N GLY A 112 18.95 10.31 -14.88
CA GLY A 112 20.05 10.87 -14.10
C GLY A 112 21.32 11.03 -14.94
N GLU A 113 21.68 10.01 -15.73
CA GLU A 113 22.80 10.05 -16.66
C GLU A 113 22.58 11.07 -17.80
N LYS A 114 21.42 11.03 -18.47
CA LYS A 114 21.08 11.95 -19.58
C LYS A 114 21.05 13.43 -19.18
N LEU A 115 20.80 13.70 -17.91
CA LEU A 115 20.71 15.04 -17.33
C LEU A 115 21.99 15.46 -16.59
N ASN A 116 22.98 14.57 -16.49
CA ASN A 116 24.18 14.74 -15.65
C ASN A 116 23.83 15.13 -14.21
N LEU A 117 22.81 14.51 -13.63
CA LEU A 117 22.47 14.73 -12.22
C LEU A 117 23.54 14.11 -11.32
N PRO A 118 23.90 14.77 -10.19
CA PRO A 118 24.81 14.19 -9.22
C PRO A 118 24.31 12.82 -8.74
N ALA A 119 25.22 11.85 -8.62
CA ALA A 119 24.88 10.49 -8.20
C ALA A 119 24.03 10.43 -6.91
N PRO A 120 24.28 11.24 -5.85
CA PRO A 120 23.43 11.27 -4.66
C PRO A 120 21.97 11.68 -4.96
N LYS A 121 21.76 12.63 -5.88
CA LYS A 121 20.42 13.10 -6.26
C LYS A 121 19.66 11.99 -6.98
N THR A 122 20.30 11.33 -7.94
CA THR A 122 19.72 10.18 -8.67
C THR A 122 19.40 9.02 -7.73
N GLN A 123 20.30 8.69 -6.79
CA GLN A 123 20.07 7.65 -5.79
C GLN A 123 18.90 7.98 -4.85
N SER A 124 18.76 9.25 -4.45
CA SER A 124 17.62 9.71 -3.64
C SER A 124 16.28 9.54 -4.36
N LEU A 125 16.20 9.85 -5.66
CA LEU A 125 15.00 9.62 -6.47
C LEU A 125 14.66 8.12 -6.57
N VAL A 126 15.66 7.28 -6.82
CA VAL A 126 15.50 5.82 -6.85
C VAL A 126 15.04 5.30 -5.48
N TYR A 127 15.58 5.85 -4.39
CA TYR A 127 15.19 5.50 -3.04
C TYR A 127 13.72 5.86 -2.77
N GLY A 128 13.31 7.09 -3.07
CA GLY A 128 11.93 7.55 -2.94
C GLY A 128 10.95 6.67 -3.72
N SER A 129 11.27 6.32 -4.97
CA SER A 129 10.46 5.40 -5.79
C SER A 129 10.30 4.03 -5.13
N LYS A 130 11.41 3.42 -4.67
CA LYS A 130 11.38 2.10 -4.03
C LYS A 130 10.66 2.12 -2.68
N MET A 131 10.88 3.15 -1.88
CA MET A 131 10.27 3.29 -0.56
C MET A 131 8.77 3.50 -0.67
N ALA A 132 8.28 4.35 -1.58
CA ALA A 132 6.85 4.50 -1.82
C ALA A 132 6.20 3.15 -2.18
N ALA A 133 6.81 2.37 -3.07
CA ALA A 133 6.29 1.05 -3.44
C ALA A 133 6.32 0.05 -2.27
N LYS A 134 7.35 0.09 -1.42
CA LYS A 134 7.47 -0.78 -0.25
C LYS A 134 6.47 -0.43 0.84
N VAL A 135 6.27 0.85 1.12
CA VAL A 135 5.33 1.31 2.15
C VAL A 135 3.91 0.91 1.76
N ASP A 136 3.49 1.21 0.52
CA ASP A 136 2.15 0.91 0.03
C ASP A 136 1.85 -0.59 -0.01
N SER A 137 2.87 -1.44 -0.21
CA SER A 137 2.70 -2.89 -0.32
C SER A 137 2.96 -3.67 0.97
N ALA A 138 3.73 -3.13 1.92
CA ALA A 138 4.15 -3.85 3.13
C ALA A 138 3.62 -3.26 4.43
N LEU A 139 3.42 -1.93 4.49
CA LEU A 139 2.97 -1.26 5.72
C LEU A 139 1.46 -1.04 5.75
N ILE A 140 0.81 -0.92 4.60
CA ILE A 140 -0.64 -0.91 4.49
C ILE A 140 -1.08 -2.27 3.94
N GLN A 141 -1.66 -3.09 4.81
CA GLN A 141 -2.06 -4.46 4.47
C GLN A 141 -3.58 -4.57 4.45
N ASP A 142 -4.12 -4.13 3.33
CA ASP A 142 -5.55 -3.95 3.04
C ASP A 142 -6.06 -4.91 1.95
N GLY A 143 -5.17 -5.79 1.43
CA GLY A 143 -5.47 -6.74 0.36
C GLY A 143 -5.31 -6.18 -1.06
N PHE A 144 -4.97 -4.90 -1.23
CA PHE A 144 -4.72 -4.32 -2.55
C PHE A 144 -3.29 -4.61 -3.01
N GLN A 145 -3.16 -5.23 -4.18
CA GLN A 145 -1.87 -5.53 -4.78
C GLN A 145 -1.48 -4.46 -5.78
N ILE A 146 -0.33 -3.81 -5.56
CA ILE A 146 0.20 -2.77 -6.46
C ILE A 146 0.53 -3.38 -7.83
N TYR A 147 -0.08 -2.83 -8.88
CA TYR A 147 0.13 -3.26 -10.26
C TYR A 147 0.55 -2.12 -11.20
N HIS A 148 0.52 -0.89 -10.72
CA HIS A 148 0.93 0.31 -11.44
C HIS A 148 1.72 1.22 -10.52
N HIS A 149 2.82 1.76 -11.03
CA HIS A 149 3.68 2.71 -10.34
C HIS A 149 4.20 3.71 -11.36
N SER A 150 3.83 4.99 -11.20
CA SER A 150 4.32 6.09 -12.02
C SER A 150 5.04 7.08 -11.12
N PHE A 151 6.31 7.35 -11.44
CA PHE A 151 7.18 8.25 -10.70
C PHE A 151 7.42 9.50 -11.54
N PHE A 152 6.96 10.65 -11.06
CA PHE A 152 7.12 11.95 -11.69
C PHE A 152 8.21 12.71 -10.94
N PHE A 153 9.15 13.33 -11.65
CA PHE A 153 10.13 14.21 -11.02
C PHE A 153 10.49 15.38 -11.90
N SER A 154 10.82 16.50 -11.27
CA SER A 154 11.30 17.69 -11.94
C SER A 154 12.82 17.77 -11.93
N ARG A 155 13.37 18.67 -12.76
CA ARG A 155 14.78 19.05 -12.68
C ARG A 155 15.14 19.69 -11.34
N GLY A 156 14.20 20.43 -10.74
CA GLY A 156 14.33 21.03 -9.39
C GLY A 156 14.58 19.98 -8.32
N GLY A 157 13.98 18.80 -8.44
CA GLY A 157 14.14 17.68 -7.53
C GLY A 157 12.86 17.34 -6.76
N ALA A 158 11.79 18.12 -6.95
CA ALA A 158 10.46 17.73 -6.54
C ALA A 158 10.06 16.43 -7.24
N TRP A 159 9.43 15.52 -6.50
CA TRP A 159 8.95 14.27 -7.07
C TRP A 159 7.61 13.85 -6.46
N THR A 160 6.87 13.08 -7.24
CA THR A 160 5.54 12.58 -6.90
C THR A 160 5.42 11.14 -7.37
N VAL A 161 4.78 10.30 -6.56
CA VAL A 161 4.43 8.92 -6.95
C VAL A 161 2.94 8.78 -6.99
N VAL A 162 2.43 8.21 -8.09
CA VAL A 162 1.05 7.75 -8.21
C VAL A 162 1.07 6.23 -8.42
N GLN A 163 0.51 5.50 -7.47
CA GLN A 163 0.41 4.03 -7.51
C GLN A 163 -1.05 3.60 -7.56
N GLN A 164 -1.29 2.45 -8.20
CA GLN A 164 -2.60 1.80 -8.18
C GLN A 164 -2.46 0.37 -7.67
N GLY A 165 -3.22 0.06 -6.63
CA GLY A 165 -3.49 -1.28 -6.11
C GLY A 165 -4.81 -1.82 -6.63
N MET A 166 -4.87 -3.13 -6.86
CA MET A 166 -6.11 -3.84 -7.20
C MET A 166 -6.45 -4.87 -6.13
N ASN A 167 -7.73 -5.00 -5.81
CA ASN A 167 -8.28 -6.11 -5.04
C ASN A 167 -9.25 -6.87 -5.97
N PRO A 168 -8.83 -8.03 -6.53
CA PRO A 168 -9.62 -8.73 -7.52
C PRO A 168 -10.91 -9.33 -6.93
N PRO A 169 -11.96 -9.51 -7.76
CA PRO A 169 -13.17 -10.23 -7.39
C PRO A 169 -12.86 -11.60 -6.76
N HIS A 170 -13.49 -11.92 -5.63
CA HIS A 170 -13.38 -13.24 -5.01
C HIS A 170 -14.75 -13.73 -4.54
N LYS A 171 -14.86 -15.04 -4.29
CA LYS A 171 -16.11 -15.64 -3.80
C LYS A 171 -16.24 -15.44 -2.30
N ILE A 172 -17.40 -14.98 -1.86
CA ILE A 172 -17.80 -14.92 -0.46
C ILE A 172 -19.07 -15.76 -0.26
N TYR A 173 -19.19 -16.40 0.90
CA TYR A 173 -20.39 -17.14 1.28
C TYR A 173 -21.28 -16.25 2.13
N VAL A 174 -22.47 -15.91 1.64
CA VAL A 174 -23.42 -15.03 2.32
C VAL A 174 -24.81 -15.65 2.27
N GLY A 175 -25.36 -15.97 3.45
CA GLY A 175 -26.74 -16.43 3.56
C GLY A 175 -27.06 -17.76 2.87
N GLY A 176 -26.11 -18.68 2.79
CA GLY A 176 -26.34 -20.00 2.16
C GLY A 176 -25.81 -20.13 0.73
N GLU A 177 -25.35 -19.04 0.12
CA GLU A 177 -24.92 -19.02 -1.27
C GLU A 177 -23.56 -18.35 -1.46
N TYR A 178 -22.82 -18.80 -2.47
CA TYR A 178 -21.60 -18.14 -2.92
C TYR A 178 -21.94 -16.96 -3.85
N ARG A 179 -21.43 -15.78 -3.52
CA ARG A 179 -21.52 -14.57 -4.34
C ARG A 179 -20.13 -14.08 -4.71
N MET A 180 -19.98 -13.48 -5.89
CA MET A 180 -18.74 -12.80 -6.29
C MET A 180 -18.75 -11.39 -5.70
N THR A 181 -17.62 -10.97 -5.11
CA THR A 181 -17.40 -9.56 -4.79
C THR A 181 -17.10 -8.77 -6.04
N GLU A 182 -17.37 -7.48 -6.00
CA GLU A 182 -16.85 -6.56 -7.01
C GLU A 182 -15.33 -6.43 -6.87
N GLY A 183 -14.67 -6.21 -8.00
CA GLY A 183 -13.25 -5.89 -8.02
C GLY A 183 -13.06 -4.42 -7.74
N THR A 184 -12.22 -4.08 -6.77
CA THR A 184 -11.99 -2.70 -6.35
C THR A 184 -10.55 -2.27 -6.60
N ALA A 185 -10.33 -0.96 -6.67
CA ALA A 185 -9.00 -0.41 -6.84
C ALA A 185 -8.71 0.67 -5.79
N ARG A 186 -7.43 0.90 -5.52
CA ARG A 186 -6.98 1.89 -4.54
C ARG A 186 -5.82 2.66 -5.12
N ARG A 187 -5.87 3.98 -5.03
CA ARG A 187 -4.86 4.88 -5.56
C ARG A 187 -4.09 5.53 -4.43
N TYR A 188 -2.78 5.52 -4.52
CA TYR A 188 -1.88 6.07 -3.53
C TYR A 188 -1.09 7.21 -4.15
N HIS A 189 -1.05 8.34 -3.46
CA HIS A 189 -0.33 9.54 -3.89
C HIS A 189 0.70 9.94 -2.85
N TRP A 190 1.87 10.32 -3.36
CA TRP A 190 3.02 10.75 -2.58
C TRP A 190 3.55 12.05 -3.17
N HIS A 191 4.07 12.94 -2.33
CA HIS A 191 4.80 14.13 -2.77
C HIS A 191 6.02 14.35 -1.90
N SER A 192 7.17 14.61 -2.53
CA SER A 192 8.46 14.74 -1.86
C SER A 192 8.47 15.74 -0.72
N GLU A 193 7.81 16.89 -0.87
CA GLU A 193 7.80 17.96 0.15
C GLU A 193 6.95 17.61 1.37
N ASN A 194 5.97 16.70 1.24
CA ASN A 194 5.09 16.31 2.34
C ASN A 194 5.71 15.22 3.23
N ILE A 195 6.81 14.60 2.78
CA ILE A 195 7.40 13.44 3.46
C ILE A 195 8.41 13.93 4.51
N LYS A 196 8.03 13.78 5.78
CA LYS A 196 8.93 13.95 6.93
C LYS A 196 9.56 12.64 7.36
N ASP A 197 8.80 11.56 7.25
CA ASP A 197 9.17 10.19 7.56
C ASP A 197 8.54 9.28 6.51
N PHE A 198 9.31 8.38 5.90
CA PHE A 198 8.78 7.45 4.89
C PHE A 198 7.82 6.40 5.48
N VAL A 199 7.88 6.12 6.78
CA VAL A 199 7.10 5.04 7.41
C VAL A 199 5.99 5.55 8.32
N CYS A 200 5.86 6.87 8.51
CA CYS A 200 4.82 7.49 9.33
C CYS A 200 4.04 8.51 8.48
N GLU A 201 2.77 8.18 8.21
CA GLU A 201 1.80 8.99 7.45
C GLU A 201 2.37 9.75 6.23
N PRO A 202 3.09 9.07 5.31
CA PRO A 202 3.85 9.75 4.26
C PRO A 202 3.01 10.16 3.03
N HIS A 203 1.76 9.72 2.95
CA HIS A 203 0.92 9.90 1.77
C HIS A 203 0.34 11.30 1.69
N SER A 204 0.37 11.90 0.50
CA SER A 204 -0.46 13.07 0.17
C SER A 204 -1.95 12.70 0.13
N GLY A 205 -2.26 11.45 -0.24
CA GLY A 205 -3.60 10.91 -0.12
C GLY A 205 -3.73 9.49 -0.65
N ILE A 206 -4.67 8.74 -0.06
CA ILE A 206 -5.05 7.41 -0.50
C ILE A 206 -6.53 7.46 -0.88
N ALA A 207 -6.83 7.33 -2.17
CA ALA A 207 -8.19 7.36 -2.69
C ALA A 207 -8.71 5.94 -2.93
N SER A 208 -9.85 5.61 -2.31
CA SER A 208 -10.54 4.34 -2.52
C SER A 208 -12.05 4.50 -2.33
N GLN A 209 -12.81 3.66 -3.02
CA GLN A 209 -14.27 3.64 -2.98
C GLN A 209 -14.76 2.88 -1.75
N THR A 210 -14.00 1.85 -1.38
CA THR A 210 -14.30 0.96 -0.27
C THR A 210 -13.26 1.12 0.80
N LYS A 211 -13.72 1.34 2.02
CA LYS A 211 -12.89 1.10 3.20
C LYS A 211 -12.90 -0.39 3.51
N VAL A 212 -11.72 -0.92 3.75
CA VAL A 212 -11.49 -2.25 4.27
C VAL A 212 -11.77 -2.22 5.77
N LYS A 213 -12.42 -3.26 6.26
CA LYS A 213 -12.65 -3.42 7.69
C LYS A 213 -11.35 -3.92 8.33
N SER A 214 -10.81 -3.16 9.28
CA SER A 214 -9.66 -3.55 10.09
C SER A 214 -8.37 -3.93 9.32
N PRO A 215 -7.92 -3.14 8.32
CA PRO A 215 -6.64 -3.42 7.65
C PRO A 215 -5.48 -3.14 8.61
N LEU A 216 -4.41 -3.93 8.55
CA LEU A 216 -3.20 -3.64 9.32
C LEU A 216 -2.51 -2.41 8.70
N ASN A 217 -2.49 -1.31 9.44
CA ASN A 217 -1.94 -0.02 9.02
C ASN A 217 -0.73 0.35 9.88
N LEU A 218 0.45 -0.04 9.42
CA LEU A 218 1.73 0.25 10.09
C LEU A 218 2.25 1.66 9.80
N THR A 219 1.61 2.41 8.89
CA THR A 219 1.96 3.81 8.62
C THR A 219 1.30 4.82 9.54
N ALA A 220 0.22 4.44 10.24
CA ALA A 220 -0.46 5.34 11.16
C ALA A 220 0.46 5.80 12.30
N GLU A 221 0.28 7.03 12.79
CA GLU A 221 1.01 7.53 13.96
C GLU A 221 0.82 6.60 15.17
N LYS A 222 -0.41 6.12 15.39
CA LYS A 222 -0.76 5.12 16.43
C LYS A 222 0.08 3.84 16.41
N SER A 223 0.70 3.49 15.27
CA SER A 223 1.53 2.30 15.10
C SER A 223 3.01 2.53 15.47
N GLU A 224 3.39 3.70 15.99
CA GLU A 224 4.77 4.05 16.34
C GLU A 224 5.41 3.03 17.27
N LYS A 225 4.75 2.68 18.39
CA LYS A 225 5.27 1.68 19.33
C LYS A 225 5.52 0.33 18.67
N THR A 226 4.64 -0.08 17.75
CA THR A 226 4.82 -1.32 16.98
C THR A 226 6.05 -1.25 16.09
N ARG A 227 6.32 -0.11 15.44
CA ARG A 227 7.51 0.10 14.61
C ARG A 227 8.80 0.06 15.43
N GLU A 228 8.80 0.69 16.61
CA GLU A 228 9.92 0.65 17.55
C GLU A 228 10.22 -0.78 18.01
N VAL A 229 9.24 -1.46 18.59
CA VAL A 229 9.39 -2.83 19.11
C VAL A 229 9.77 -3.80 17.99
N SER A 230 9.21 -3.66 16.79
CA SER A 230 9.62 -4.47 15.63
C SER A 230 11.10 -4.30 15.28
N THR A 231 11.64 -3.08 15.43
CA THR A 231 13.05 -2.79 15.19
C THR A 231 13.92 -3.38 16.31
N GLU A 232 13.51 -3.22 17.57
CA GLU A 232 14.18 -3.80 18.74
C GLU A 232 14.23 -5.33 18.69
N LEU A 233 13.13 -5.96 18.28
CA LEU A 233 13.03 -7.41 18.07
C LEU A 233 14.07 -7.92 17.07
N VAL A 234 14.25 -7.21 15.96
CA VAL A 234 15.27 -7.55 14.97
C VAL A 234 16.67 -7.36 15.57
N LYS A 235 16.89 -6.29 16.34
CA LYS A 235 18.18 -6.00 16.99
C LYS A 235 18.56 -6.99 18.08
N ALA A 236 17.58 -7.52 18.82
CA ALA A 236 17.77 -8.54 19.86
C ALA A 236 18.37 -9.86 19.31
N GLY A 237 18.30 -10.06 18.00
CA GLY A 237 18.96 -11.15 17.29
C GLY A 237 18.04 -12.32 16.97
N TYR A 238 18.47 -13.10 15.97
CA TYR A 238 17.63 -14.12 15.33
C TYR A 238 17.07 -15.16 16.29
N HIS A 239 17.88 -15.66 17.22
CA HIS A 239 17.46 -16.70 18.16
C HIS A 239 16.37 -16.20 19.13
N SER A 240 16.49 -14.95 19.61
CA SER A 240 15.46 -14.36 20.48
C SER A 240 14.16 -14.17 19.72
N LEU A 241 14.23 -13.54 18.54
CA LEU A 241 13.07 -13.30 17.69
C LEU A 241 12.35 -14.59 17.31
N MET A 242 13.10 -15.64 16.95
CA MET A 242 12.49 -16.93 16.59
C MET A 242 11.82 -17.60 17.79
N LYS A 243 12.37 -17.45 19.00
CA LYS A 243 11.71 -17.93 20.22
C LYS A 243 10.36 -17.23 20.44
N ASP A 244 10.31 -15.92 20.23
CA ASP A 244 9.08 -15.13 20.35
C ASP A 244 8.05 -15.54 19.29
N ILE A 245 8.48 -15.70 18.03
CA ILE A 245 7.63 -16.22 16.96
C ILE A 245 7.16 -17.65 17.27
N GLU A 246 8.00 -18.50 17.88
CA GLU A 246 7.61 -19.84 18.30
C GLU A 246 6.59 -19.86 19.43
N ILE A 247 6.63 -18.90 20.35
CA ILE A 247 5.59 -18.74 21.38
C ILE A 247 4.25 -18.48 20.68
N LEU A 248 4.22 -17.56 19.71
CA LEU A 248 3.00 -17.34 18.90
C LEU A 248 2.54 -18.63 18.22
N ARG A 249 3.46 -19.38 17.60
CA ARG A 249 3.17 -20.66 16.92
C ARG A 249 2.56 -21.71 17.86
N LYS A 250 3.01 -21.78 19.11
CA LYS A 250 2.50 -22.75 20.10
C LYS A 250 1.10 -22.39 20.59
N HIS A 251 0.83 -21.09 20.72
CA HIS A 251 -0.44 -20.59 21.25
C HIS A 251 -1.49 -20.31 20.15
N SER A 252 -1.12 -20.31 18.86
CA SER A 252 -2.02 -20.11 17.72
C SER A 252 -2.78 -21.37 17.24
N SER A 253 -2.68 -22.49 17.95
CA SER A 253 -3.42 -23.72 17.60
C SER A 253 -4.85 -23.72 18.15
N GLU A 254 -5.81 -24.28 17.41
CA GLU A 254 -7.24 -24.41 17.80
C GLU A 254 -7.47 -25.11 19.16
N LEU A 255 -6.46 -25.73 19.76
CA LEU A 255 -6.56 -26.55 20.96
C LEU A 255 -6.64 -25.75 22.29
N HIS A 256 -6.40 -24.44 22.29
CA HIS A 256 -6.40 -23.63 23.53
C HIS A 256 -7.73 -22.92 23.85
N LYS A 257 -8.87 -23.61 23.65
CA LYS A 257 -10.18 -23.20 24.19
C LYS A 257 -10.60 -23.95 25.46
N THR A 258 -9.67 -24.49 26.26
CA THR A 258 -10.08 -25.17 27.51
C THR A 258 -9.11 -25.01 28.67
N LEU A 259 -9.58 -24.39 29.77
CA LEU A 259 -9.10 -24.67 31.12
C LEU A 259 -9.87 -25.88 31.69
N ALA A 260 -9.17 -26.77 32.37
CA ALA A 260 -9.75 -27.87 33.15
C ALA A 260 -9.54 -27.57 34.64
N LEU A 261 -10.62 -27.60 35.42
CA LEU A 261 -10.57 -27.63 36.89
C LEU A 261 -10.87 -29.05 37.35
N LYS A 262 -9.98 -29.62 38.17
CA LYS A 262 -10.21 -30.87 38.88
C LYS A 262 -11.12 -30.59 40.08
N ILE A 263 -12.26 -31.27 40.16
CA ILE A 263 -13.07 -31.34 41.38
C ILE A 263 -13.04 -32.79 41.85
N SER A 264 -12.51 -33.00 43.05
CA SER A 264 -12.43 -34.31 43.69
C SER A 264 -13.80 -34.70 44.24
N SER A 265 -14.33 -35.86 43.81
CA SER A 265 -15.50 -36.49 44.41
C SER A 265 -15.08 -37.41 45.57
N PRO A 266 -15.86 -37.54 46.65
CA PRO A 266 -15.56 -38.45 47.77
C PRO A 266 -15.59 -39.95 47.42
N ALA A 267 -16.01 -40.31 46.20
CA ALA A 267 -16.22 -41.70 45.77
C ALA A 267 -15.18 -42.25 44.76
N GLY A 268 -14.05 -41.57 44.58
CA GLY A 268 -12.88 -42.16 43.89
C GLY A 268 -12.93 -42.28 42.36
N ASP A 269 -14.02 -41.91 41.69
CA ASP A 269 -14.10 -41.86 40.22
C ASP A 269 -13.98 -40.40 39.69
N GLU A 270 -12.95 -40.16 38.87
CA GLU A 270 -12.68 -38.87 38.20
C GLU A 270 -13.56 -38.72 36.94
N ASN A 271 -14.71 -38.03 37.05
CA ASN A 271 -15.48 -37.62 35.87
C ASN A 271 -15.13 -36.20 35.43
N LEU A 272 -14.53 -36.07 34.24
CA LEU A 272 -14.25 -34.81 33.54
C LEU A 272 -15.55 -34.25 32.94
N VAL A 273 -16.14 -33.22 33.55
CA VAL A 273 -17.25 -32.47 32.94
C VAL A 273 -16.76 -31.08 32.54
N LYS A 274 -16.68 -30.81 31.24
CA LYS A 274 -16.33 -29.50 30.66
C LYS A 274 -17.59 -28.76 30.23
N LEU A 275 -17.92 -27.67 30.92
CA LEU A 275 -18.87 -26.68 30.41
C LEU A 275 -18.23 -25.29 30.49
N LEU A 276 -17.73 -24.80 29.35
CA LEU A 276 -17.21 -23.44 29.21
C LEU A 276 -18.27 -22.58 28.54
N LYS A 277 -18.87 -21.66 29.29
CA LYS A 277 -19.69 -20.58 28.76
C LYS A 277 -18.82 -19.33 28.73
N LEU A 278 -18.19 -19.10 27.58
CA LEU A 278 -17.44 -17.87 27.32
C LEU A 278 -18.45 -16.81 26.84
N GLU A 279 -18.61 -15.74 27.61
CA GLU A 279 -19.35 -14.57 27.14
C GLU A 279 -18.53 -13.92 26.01
N ASN A 280 -19.11 -13.82 24.81
CA ASN A 280 -18.50 -13.25 23.60
C ASN A 280 -18.32 -11.72 23.69
N ILE A 281 -17.80 -11.21 24.81
CA ILE A 281 -17.66 -9.79 25.09
C ILE A 281 -16.17 -9.37 25.00
N GLU A 282 -15.24 -10.31 25.18
CA GLU A 282 -13.78 -10.03 25.22
C GLU A 282 -12.97 -10.64 24.06
N PHE A 283 -13.60 -11.43 23.18
CA PHE A 283 -12.90 -12.08 22.06
C PHE A 283 -12.99 -11.21 20.81
N GLN A 284 -11.97 -10.39 20.55
CA GLN A 284 -11.77 -9.77 19.25
C GLN A 284 -10.97 -10.70 18.36
N HIS A 285 -11.51 -11.00 17.17
CA HIS A 285 -10.79 -11.80 16.19
C HIS A 285 -9.63 -11.01 15.61
N HIS A 286 -8.41 -11.56 15.66
CA HIS A 286 -7.25 -10.91 15.07
C HIS A 286 -7.27 -11.14 13.55
N PRO A 287 -7.08 -10.12 12.69
CA PRO A 287 -7.15 -10.28 11.23
C PRO A 287 -6.12 -11.24 10.61
N VAL A 288 -5.20 -11.79 11.40
CA VAL A 288 -4.18 -12.75 10.95
C VAL A 288 -4.27 -14.10 11.68
N GLU A 289 -5.41 -14.42 12.28
CA GLU A 289 -5.67 -15.72 12.95
C GLU A 289 -5.36 -16.95 12.09
N ALA A 290 -5.53 -16.84 10.77
CA ALA A 290 -5.26 -17.92 9.83
C ALA A 290 -3.84 -17.92 9.25
N GLU A 291 -2.97 -16.97 9.64
CA GLU A 291 -1.64 -16.88 9.07
C GLU A 291 -0.64 -17.84 9.69
N ASP A 292 -0.22 -18.81 8.89
CA ASP A 292 0.83 -19.73 9.27
C ASP A 292 2.23 -19.16 8.96
N PHE A 293 2.86 -18.60 9.98
CA PHE A 293 4.28 -18.21 9.95
C PHE A 293 5.24 -19.39 10.19
N SER A 294 4.74 -20.61 10.44
CA SER A 294 5.53 -21.77 10.87
C SER A 294 6.24 -22.55 9.75
N LYS A 295 5.84 -22.40 8.49
CA LYS A 295 6.37 -23.22 7.37
C LYS A 295 7.11 -22.43 6.29
N SER A 296 7.39 -21.17 6.54
CA SER A 296 7.93 -20.27 5.52
C SER A 296 9.45 -20.18 5.57
N ARG A 297 10.15 -21.09 4.89
CA ARG A 297 11.64 -21.04 4.75
C ARG A 297 12.14 -19.68 4.26
N TYR A 298 11.37 -19.02 3.40
CA TYR A 298 11.67 -17.67 2.94
C TYR A 298 11.64 -16.64 4.08
N LEU A 299 10.66 -16.74 4.99
CA LEU A 299 10.51 -15.81 6.10
C LEU A 299 11.69 -15.96 7.06
N GLU A 300 12.04 -17.20 7.42
CA GLU A 300 13.19 -17.49 8.29
C GLU A 300 14.50 -16.94 7.71
N LYS A 301 14.74 -17.15 6.41
CA LYS A 301 15.90 -16.59 5.71
C LYS A 301 15.93 -15.05 5.79
N ILE A 302 14.80 -14.39 5.58
CA ILE A 302 14.73 -12.93 5.63
C ILE A 302 14.90 -12.44 7.07
N LEU A 303 14.28 -13.09 8.06
CA LEU A 303 14.45 -12.75 9.48
C LEU A 303 15.91 -12.88 9.93
N TRP A 304 16.59 -13.94 9.50
CA TRP A 304 18.02 -14.10 9.73
C TRP A 304 18.82 -12.95 9.12
N GLN A 305 18.54 -12.62 7.85
CA GLN A 305 19.22 -11.52 7.14
C GLN A 305 19.00 -10.16 7.80
N VAL A 306 17.78 -9.83 8.24
CA VAL A 306 17.52 -8.53 8.89
C VAL A 306 18.16 -8.45 10.28
N CYS A 307 18.18 -9.56 11.03
CA CYS A 307 18.86 -9.63 12.32
C CYS A 307 20.39 -9.51 12.18
N ASP A 308 20.96 -10.05 11.11
CA ASP A 308 22.39 -9.90 10.80
C ASP A 308 22.75 -8.45 10.44
N GLN A 309 21.89 -7.78 9.66
CA GLN A 309 22.12 -6.40 9.21
C GLN A 309 21.89 -5.34 10.30
N GLN A 310 21.18 -5.65 11.39
CA GLN A 310 20.95 -4.74 12.52
C GLN A 310 20.49 -3.33 12.10
N PRO A 311 19.36 -3.19 11.38
CA PRO A 311 18.93 -1.90 10.84
C PRO A 311 18.73 -0.86 11.95
N GLU A 312 19.22 0.36 11.71
CA GLU A 312 19.19 1.45 12.69
C GLU A 312 17.76 1.82 13.12
N ASN A 313 16.84 1.83 12.16
CA ASN A 313 15.44 2.22 12.37
C ASN A 313 14.49 1.41 11.46
N TYR A 314 13.19 1.63 11.63
CA TYR A 314 12.14 0.90 10.90
C TYR A 314 12.15 1.18 9.39
N GLU A 315 12.51 2.39 8.97
CA GLU A 315 12.68 2.72 7.55
C GLU A 315 13.80 1.90 6.91
N LYS A 316 14.96 1.81 7.57
CA LYS A 316 16.09 0.98 7.10
C LYS A 316 15.75 -0.49 7.12
N LEU A 317 15.03 -0.99 8.13
CA LEU A 317 14.50 -2.36 8.16
C LEU A 317 13.63 -2.62 6.94
N LEU A 318 12.67 -1.73 6.66
CA LEU A 318 11.80 -1.85 5.50
C LEU A 318 12.59 -1.79 4.18
N ALA A 319 13.64 -0.97 4.11
CA ALA A 319 14.46 -0.79 2.92
C ALA A 319 15.26 -2.04 2.51
N ILE A 320 15.51 -2.99 3.43
CA ILE A 320 16.25 -4.23 3.15
C ILE A 320 15.58 -5.06 2.05
N LYS A 321 16.37 -5.52 1.08
CA LYS A 321 15.86 -6.35 -0.04
C LYS A 321 15.29 -7.67 0.50
N GLY A 322 14.06 -7.97 0.11
CA GLY A 322 13.33 -9.18 0.53
C GLY A 322 12.40 -8.98 1.72
N VAL A 323 12.54 -7.86 2.45
CA VAL A 323 11.53 -7.44 3.42
C VAL A 323 10.27 -7.00 2.68
N GLY A 324 9.14 -7.59 3.07
CA GLY A 324 7.82 -7.36 2.47
C GLY A 324 6.69 -7.57 3.47
N PRO A 325 5.42 -7.58 3.03
CA PRO A 325 4.25 -7.57 3.91
C PRO A 325 4.26 -8.70 4.95
N LYS A 326 4.65 -9.92 4.55
CA LYS A 326 4.70 -11.07 5.46
C LYS A 326 5.70 -10.88 6.60
N THR A 327 6.88 -10.31 6.30
CA THR A 327 7.90 -10.01 7.31
C THR A 327 7.41 -8.93 8.28
N MET A 328 6.89 -7.82 7.75
CA MET A 328 6.41 -6.71 8.59
C MET A 328 5.23 -7.13 9.45
N ARG A 329 4.33 -7.97 8.92
CA ARG A 329 3.21 -8.54 9.65
C ARG A 329 3.65 -9.48 10.78
N ALA A 330 4.64 -10.34 10.53
CA ALA A 330 5.16 -11.23 11.56
C ALA A 330 5.75 -10.43 12.74
N LEU A 331 6.54 -9.39 12.44
CA LEU A 331 7.10 -8.50 13.45
C LEU A 331 6.00 -7.72 14.20
N ALA A 332 5.03 -7.16 13.48
CA ALA A 332 3.93 -6.43 14.07
C ALA A 332 3.07 -7.32 14.99
N LEU A 333 2.76 -8.54 14.58
CA LEU A 333 2.02 -9.50 15.41
C LEU A 333 2.81 -9.88 16.67
N THR A 334 4.12 -10.10 16.53
CA THR A 334 4.99 -10.39 17.67
C THR A 334 5.02 -9.23 18.66
N ALA A 335 5.19 -8.02 18.14
CA ALA A 335 5.15 -6.79 18.94
C ALA A 335 3.79 -6.59 19.64
N GLU A 336 2.68 -6.85 18.95
CA GLU A 336 1.34 -6.69 19.50
C GLU A 336 1.03 -7.71 20.60
N VAL A 337 1.25 -9.00 20.33
CA VAL A 337 0.80 -10.09 21.20
C VAL A 337 1.71 -10.28 22.41
N ILE A 338 3.03 -10.19 22.22
CA ILE A 338 3.99 -10.46 23.30
C ILE A 338 4.32 -9.19 24.08
N TYR A 339 4.42 -8.06 23.40
CA TYR A 339 4.87 -6.79 23.99
C TYR A 339 3.76 -5.75 24.15
N GLY A 340 2.52 -6.05 23.72
CA GLY A 340 1.38 -5.15 23.84
C GLY A 340 1.45 -3.92 22.93
N ALA A 341 2.38 -3.87 21.98
CA ALA A 341 2.56 -2.75 21.06
C ALA A 341 1.56 -2.83 19.90
N ARG A 342 0.32 -2.42 20.18
CA ARG A 342 -0.81 -2.52 19.24
C ARG A 342 -0.65 -1.60 18.02
N PRO A 343 -0.70 -2.14 16.79
CA PRO A 343 -0.76 -1.33 15.58
C PRO A 343 -2.16 -0.75 15.36
N SER A 344 -2.25 0.20 14.44
CA SER A 344 -3.53 0.68 13.93
C SER A 344 -4.18 -0.33 13.00
N TYR A 345 -5.48 -0.52 13.20
CA TYR A 345 -6.37 -1.25 12.29
C TYR A 345 -7.32 -0.30 11.54
N GLU A 346 -7.01 0.99 11.48
CA GLU A 346 -7.83 1.99 10.78
C GLU A 346 -7.39 2.12 9.31
N ASP A 347 -8.35 2.03 8.40
CA ASP A 347 -8.09 2.20 6.97
C ASP A 347 -7.75 3.67 6.64
N PRO A 348 -6.55 3.96 6.11
CA PRO A 348 -6.12 5.32 5.80
C PRO A 348 -6.80 5.90 4.55
N ALA A 349 -7.58 5.09 3.81
CA ALA A 349 -8.26 5.55 2.61
C ALA A 349 -9.30 6.66 2.90
N ARG A 350 -9.28 7.67 2.03
CA ARG A 350 -10.28 8.72 1.92
C ARG A 350 -11.17 8.44 0.72
N TYR A 351 -12.47 8.72 0.86
CA TYR A 351 -13.40 8.66 -0.26
C TYR A 351 -13.25 9.93 -1.09
N SER A 352 -12.78 9.83 -2.34
CA SER A 352 -12.74 10.99 -3.25
C SER A 352 -14.01 10.99 -4.11
N PHE A 353 -14.92 11.91 -3.83
CA PHE A 353 -16.06 12.19 -4.70
C PHE A 353 -15.66 13.28 -5.71
N ALA A 354 -15.87 13.04 -7.00
CA ALA A 354 -15.90 14.08 -8.01
C ALA A 354 -17.25 13.96 -8.75
N HIS A 355 -17.97 15.06 -8.87
CA HIS A 355 -19.22 15.13 -9.65
C HIS A 355 -18.86 15.19 -11.14
N GLY A 356 -19.52 14.41 -11.99
CA GLY A 356 -19.43 14.56 -13.45
C GLY A 356 -19.24 13.25 -14.21
N GLY A 357 -20.31 12.50 -14.40
CA GLY A 357 -20.39 11.42 -15.40
C GLY A 357 -20.85 11.94 -16.75
N LYS A 358 -20.39 11.28 -17.81
CA LYS A 358 -20.84 11.48 -19.20
C LYS A 358 -22.30 11.06 -19.41
N ASP A 359 -22.89 10.40 -18.42
CA ASP A 359 -24.28 9.98 -18.46
C ASP A 359 -25.17 11.15 -18.03
N ALA A 360 -25.47 12.01 -19.00
CA ALA A 360 -26.70 12.78 -18.96
C ALA A 360 -27.87 11.77 -18.92
N THR A 361 -28.53 11.66 -17.76
CA THR A 361 -29.99 11.52 -17.81
C THR A 361 -30.59 12.82 -18.32
#